data_AF-A0A081RN20-F1
#
_entry.id   AF-A0A081RN20-F1
#
_cell.length_a   1.000
_cell.length_b   1.000
_cell.length_c   1.000
_cell.angle_alpha   90.00
_cell.angle_beta   90.00
_cell.angle_gamma   90.00
#
_symmetry.space_group_name_H-M   'P 1'
#
loop_
_entity.id
_entity.type
_entity.pdbx_description
1 polymer ?
#
loop_
_entity_poly.entity_id
_entity_poly.type
_entity_poly.pdbx_seq_one_letter_code
_entity_poly.pdbx_strand_id
1 'polypeptide(L)'
;MDQTNSISKGKKLIVLGFVAIAVLFIIYARYQDSELLTPSAIEVIQRIAYLFYIALLASFGAIALGMYRYHKGKIERNEKNLSTIIAIVTWNPKSRKVFVATFVGYGIFFALVSGTLVYQPEVTFSIHYGADIPSGFVAPCCGELGYMPKIIIYLTEHVGLQIIPINLVLQVIVSYLVALNTTIAVSAYTFSKQGSGMSGIGAVVGAFIACPTCAGTFFSLFIGTASGIALSLALAQLQTLLIAVSIPILLVTPYIMAKKLRNPNGSCKI
;
A
#
# COMPACT_ATOMS: atom_id res chain seq x y z
N MET A 1 -5.80 -12.86 30.52
CA MET A 1 -5.62 -11.49 29.99
C MET A 1 -6.87 -11.12 29.19
N ASP A 2 -7.61 -10.09 29.61
CA ASP A 2 -8.93 -9.74 29.08
C ASP A 2 -8.98 -9.58 27.55
N GLN A 3 -9.76 -10.43 26.90
CA GLN A 3 -9.99 -10.42 25.44
C GLN A 3 -10.66 -9.12 24.96
N THR A 4 -11.50 -8.50 25.81
CA THR A 4 -12.13 -7.19 25.54
C THR A 4 -11.07 -6.09 25.45
N ASN A 5 -10.00 -6.23 26.24
CA ASN A 5 -8.88 -5.29 26.28
C ASN A 5 -8.01 -5.41 25.01
N SER A 6 -7.82 -6.61 24.45
CA SER A 6 -7.01 -6.80 23.24
C SER A 6 -7.66 -6.20 21.98
N ILE A 7 -8.98 -6.39 21.79
CA ILE A 7 -9.74 -5.82 20.66
C ILE A 7 -9.77 -4.29 20.76
N SER A 8 -10.09 -3.75 21.95
CA SER A 8 -10.14 -2.29 22.18
C SER A 8 -8.78 -1.63 21.99
N LYS A 9 -7.71 -2.20 22.57
CA LYS A 9 -6.33 -1.73 22.36
C LYS A 9 -5.92 -1.82 20.89
N GLY A 10 -6.28 -2.90 20.19
CA GLY A 10 -6.01 -3.07 18.76
C GLY A 10 -6.63 -1.95 17.93
N LYS A 11 -7.92 -1.66 18.14
CA LYS A 11 -8.61 -0.55 17.46
C LYS A 11 -7.95 0.80 17.76
N LYS A 12 -7.63 1.08 19.03
CA LYS A 12 -6.96 2.34 19.42
C LYS A 12 -5.62 2.52 18.73
N LEU A 13 -4.82 1.45 18.62
CA LEU A 13 -3.52 1.48 17.91
C LEU A 13 -3.68 1.76 16.41
N ILE A 14 -4.68 1.15 15.77
CA ILE A 14 -4.96 1.39 14.34
C ILE A 14 -5.35 2.85 14.12
N VAL A 15 -6.30 3.37 14.91
CA VAL A 15 -6.75 4.77 14.81
C VAL A 15 -5.59 5.73 15.09
N LEU A 16 -4.81 5.47 16.15
CA LEU A 16 -3.65 6.27 16.50
C LEU A 16 -2.64 6.34 15.34
N GLY A 17 -2.36 5.22 14.68
CA GLY A 17 -1.44 5.19 13.54
C GLY A 17 -1.94 6.01 12.35
N PHE A 18 -3.22 5.89 11.97
CA PHE A 18 -3.78 6.71 10.88
C PHE A 18 -3.81 8.20 11.21
N VAL A 19 -4.20 8.55 12.44
CA VAL A 19 -4.19 9.95 12.91
C VAL A 19 -2.76 10.49 12.95
N ALA A 20 -1.80 9.71 13.44
CA ALA A 20 -0.39 10.10 13.46
C ALA A 20 0.14 10.36 12.05
N ILE A 21 -0.19 9.51 11.06
CA ILE A 21 0.15 9.75 9.66
C ILE A 21 -0.43 11.10 9.20
N ALA A 22 -1.75 11.32 9.35
CA ALA A 22 -2.37 12.58 8.92
C ALA A 22 -1.73 13.81 9.57
N VAL A 23 -1.47 13.75 10.88
CA VAL A 23 -0.80 14.81 11.63
C VAL A 23 0.64 15.03 11.15
N LEU A 24 1.40 13.96 10.85
CA LEU A 24 2.75 14.08 10.30
C LEU A 24 2.77 14.84 8.97
N PHE A 25 1.85 14.53 8.06
CA PHE A 25 1.73 15.24 6.77
C PHE A 25 1.36 16.71 6.96
N ILE A 26 0.41 17.01 7.86
CA ILE A 26 -0.01 18.40 8.15
C ILE A 26 1.13 19.19 8.79
N ILE A 27 1.83 18.60 9.77
CA ILE A 27 2.97 19.25 10.44
C ILE A 27 4.08 19.51 9.41
N TYR A 28 4.43 18.51 8.60
CA TYR A 28 5.49 18.66 7.61
C TYR A 28 5.17 19.72 6.56
N ALA A 29 3.91 19.82 6.14
CA ALA A 29 3.48 20.84 5.19
C ALA A 29 3.79 22.28 5.66
N ARG A 30 3.81 22.53 6.98
CA ARG A 30 4.16 23.84 7.55
C ARG A 30 5.64 24.20 7.42
N TYR A 31 6.51 23.21 7.20
CA TYR A 31 7.94 23.43 7.00
C TYR A 31 8.31 23.59 5.53
N GLN A 32 7.34 23.56 4.61
CA GLN A 32 7.56 23.73 3.17
C GLN A 32 7.54 25.20 2.72
N ASP A 33 7.19 26.14 3.59
CA ASP A 33 7.08 27.56 3.25
C ASP A 33 8.46 28.19 2.96
N SER A 34 8.58 28.81 1.78
CA SER A 34 9.83 29.33 1.21
C SER A 34 10.53 30.40 2.05
N GLU A 35 9.81 31.09 2.95
CA GLU A 35 10.38 32.13 3.82
C GLU A 35 11.32 31.59 4.91
N LEU A 36 11.25 30.29 5.21
CA LEU A 36 12.09 29.62 6.21
C LEU A 36 13.39 29.03 5.62
N LEU A 37 13.61 29.14 4.31
CA LEU A 37 14.77 28.57 3.61
C LEU A 37 16.00 29.50 3.69
N THR A 38 16.52 29.70 4.89
CA THR A 38 17.87 30.27 5.07
C THR A 38 18.92 29.15 5.00
N PRO A 39 20.17 29.43 4.56
CA PRO A 39 21.24 28.42 4.55
C PRO A 39 21.48 27.75 5.91
N SER A 40 21.20 28.47 7.00
CA SER A 40 21.27 27.96 8.38
C SER A 40 20.13 27.00 8.76
N ALA A 41 19.01 27.01 8.04
CA ALA A 41 17.85 26.17 8.32
C ALA A 41 17.91 24.80 7.63
N ILE A 42 18.74 24.63 6.59
CA ILE A 42 18.79 23.42 5.76
C ILE A 42 19.10 22.16 6.60
N GLU A 43 20.08 22.21 7.49
CA GLU A 43 20.43 21.08 8.37
C GLU A 43 19.27 20.70 9.31
N VAL A 44 18.54 21.71 9.82
CA VAL A 44 17.40 21.52 10.70
C VAL A 44 16.25 20.84 9.95
N ILE A 45 15.93 21.31 8.73
CA ILE A 45 14.87 20.73 7.90
C ILE A 45 15.23 19.29 7.50
N GLN A 46 16.50 19.00 7.20
CA GLN A 46 16.94 17.64 6.91
C GLN A 46 16.78 16.70 8.11
N ARG A 47 17.07 17.16 9.34
CA ARG A 47 16.82 16.37 10.56
C ARG A 47 15.32 16.11 10.77
N ILE A 48 14.48 17.12 10.54
CA ILE A 48 13.02 16.98 10.59
C ILE A 48 12.53 15.98 9.54
N ALA A 49 13.13 15.97 8.34
CA ALA A 49 12.80 15.00 7.30
C ALA A 49 13.10 13.55 7.72
N TYR A 50 14.25 13.28 8.35
CA TYR A 50 14.53 11.94 8.90
C TYR A 50 13.55 11.55 10.01
N LEU A 51 13.23 12.49 10.92
CA LEU A 51 12.24 12.28 11.98
C LEU A 51 10.85 11.96 11.41
N PHE A 52 10.46 12.63 10.33
CA PHE A 52 9.22 12.34 9.62
C PHE A 52 9.15 10.88 9.16
N TYR A 53 10.20 10.35 8.52
CA TYR A 53 10.21 8.95 8.09
C TYR A 53 10.26 7.94 9.25
N ILE A 54 11.00 8.24 10.32
CA ILE A 54 11.02 7.39 11.52
C ILE A 54 9.62 7.32 12.15
N ALA A 55 8.95 8.47 12.28
CA ALA A 55 7.59 8.53 12.82
C ALA A 55 6.56 7.86 11.88
N LEU A 56 6.75 7.97 10.56
CA LEU A 56 5.93 7.28 9.56
C LEU A 56 6.06 5.75 9.69
N LEU A 57 7.29 5.23 9.80
CA LEU A 57 7.55 3.81 10.02
C LEU A 57 6.96 3.33 11.36
N ALA A 58 7.12 4.10 12.43
CA ALA A 58 6.52 3.80 13.73
C ALA A 58 4.98 3.74 13.64
N SER A 59 4.37 4.63 12.85
CA SER A 59 2.92 4.64 12.62
C SER A 59 2.45 3.39 11.88
N PHE A 60 3.17 2.94 10.84
CA PHE A 60 2.89 1.65 10.20
C PHE A 60 3.04 0.47 11.17
N GLY A 61 4.07 0.49 12.02
CA GLY A 61 4.27 -0.52 13.06
C GLY A 61 3.09 -0.59 14.05
N ALA A 62 2.59 0.57 14.48
CA ALA A 62 1.41 0.66 15.36
C ALA A 62 0.15 0.09 14.68
N ILE A 63 -0.07 0.40 13.41
CA ILE A 63 -1.20 -0.15 12.62
C ILE A 63 -1.07 -1.66 12.50
N ALA A 64 0.10 -2.19 12.12
CA ALA A 64 0.33 -3.62 11.95
C ALA A 64 0.11 -4.39 13.27
N LEU A 65 0.64 -3.88 14.38
CA LEU A 65 0.43 -4.46 15.72
C LEU A 65 -1.04 -4.38 16.15
N GLY A 66 -1.69 -3.25 15.86
CA GLY A 66 -3.11 -3.03 16.14
C GLY A 66 -4.00 -4.02 15.38
N MET A 67 -3.73 -4.24 14.09
CA MET A 67 -4.41 -5.22 13.24
C MET A 67 -4.19 -6.66 13.73
N TYR A 68 -2.96 -7.01 14.11
CA TYR A 68 -2.65 -8.33 14.68
C TYR A 68 -3.47 -8.59 15.95
N ARG A 69 -3.48 -7.64 16.90
CA ARG A 69 -4.25 -7.75 18.15
C ARG A 69 -5.75 -7.79 17.89
N TYR A 70 -6.23 -7.00 16.93
CA TYR A 70 -7.64 -6.95 16.57
C TYR A 70 -8.13 -8.28 15.96
N HIS A 71 -7.40 -8.84 14.99
CA HIS A 71 -7.74 -10.13 14.38
C HIS A 71 -7.64 -11.28 15.39
N LYS A 72 -6.55 -11.35 16.16
CA LYS A 72 -6.37 -12.38 17.19
C LYS A 72 -7.51 -12.37 18.21
N GLY A 73 -7.84 -11.20 18.76
CA GLY A 73 -8.94 -11.06 19.72
C GLY A 73 -10.30 -11.42 19.12
N LYS A 74 -10.56 -11.12 17.84
CA LYS A 74 -11.81 -11.49 17.17
C LYS A 74 -11.97 -12.99 16.97
N ILE A 75 -10.89 -13.70 16.67
CA ILE A 75 -10.90 -15.16 16.48
C ILE A 75 -11.09 -15.87 17.81
N GLU A 76 -10.36 -15.46 18.85
CA GLU A 76 -10.47 -16.05 20.20
C GLU A 76 -11.87 -15.88 20.80
N ARG A 77 -12.54 -14.77 20.48
CA ARG A 77 -13.89 -14.47 20.98
C ARG A 77 -15.01 -15.14 20.17
N ASN A 78 -14.68 -15.71 19.00
CA ASN A 78 -15.58 -16.45 18.11
C ASN A 78 -16.95 -15.78 17.87
N GLU A 79 -16.96 -14.45 17.76
CA GLU A 79 -18.19 -13.68 17.53
C GLU A 79 -18.73 -13.93 16.11
N LYS A 80 -20.06 -13.97 15.94
CA LYS A 80 -20.73 -14.20 14.64
C LYS A 80 -20.82 -12.96 13.74
N ASN A 81 -19.81 -12.10 13.80
CA ASN A 81 -19.74 -10.83 13.08
C ASN A 81 -18.96 -10.97 11.77
N LEU A 82 -19.28 -10.13 10.77
CA LEU A 82 -18.58 -10.15 9.47
C LEU A 82 -17.06 -9.93 9.61
N SER A 83 -16.64 -9.06 10.53
CA SER A 83 -15.22 -8.84 10.83
C SER A 83 -14.52 -10.06 11.42
N THR A 84 -15.25 -10.91 12.15
CA THR A 84 -14.73 -12.18 12.66
C THR A 84 -14.59 -13.20 11.54
N ILE A 85 -15.53 -13.26 10.60
CA ILE A 85 -15.44 -14.12 9.41
C ILE A 85 -14.19 -13.73 8.59
N ILE A 86 -13.99 -12.43 8.35
CA ILE A 86 -12.78 -11.93 7.68
C ILE A 86 -11.52 -12.38 8.45
N ALA A 87 -11.49 -12.17 9.77
CA ALA A 87 -10.35 -12.55 10.59
C ALA A 87 -10.07 -14.07 10.51
N ILE A 88 -11.09 -14.92 10.62
CA ILE A 88 -10.96 -16.39 10.54
C ILE A 88 -10.39 -16.81 9.17
N VAL A 89 -10.96 -16.27 8.08
CA VAL A 89 -10.55 -16.60 6.71
C VAL A 89 -9.10 -16.19 6.46
N THR A 90 -8.67 -15.03 6.95
CA THR A 90 -7.31 -14.50 6.75
C THR A 90 -6.27 -15.11 7.71
N TRP A 91 -6.68 -15.67 8.85
CA TRP A 91 -5.74 -16.20 9.87
C TRP A 91 -5.22 -17.60 9.60
N ASN A 92 -5.80 -18.34 8.66
CA ASN A 92 -5.33 -19.66 8.26
C ASN A 92 -3.89 -19.58 7.68
N PRO A 93 -2.96 -20.50 8.04
CA PRO A 93 -1.58 -20.48 7.52
C PRO A 93 -1.48 -20.52 5.99
N LYS A 94 -2.39 -21.23 5.29
CA LYS A 94 -2.42 -21.22 3.80
C LYS A 94 -2.81 -19.84 3.27
N SER A 95 -3.87 -19.27 3.83
CA SER A 95 -4.41 -17.95 3.51
C SER A 95 -3.37 -16.85 3.77
N ARG A 96 -2.63 -16.94 4.88
CA ARG A 96 -1.55 -16.01 5.22
C ARG A 96 -0.39 -16.04 4.23
N LYS A 97 -0.06 -17.20 3.65
CA LYS A 97 0.95 -17.29 2.57
C LYS A 97 0.48 -16.55 1.31
N VAL A 98 -0.78 -16.75 0.91
CA VAL A 98 -1.38 -16.02 -0.21
C VAL A 98 -1.36 -14.52 0.06
N PHE A 99 -1.79 -14.10 1.26
CA PHE A 99 -1.76 -12.69 1.67
C PHE A 99 -0.37 -12.07 1.53
N VAL A 100 0.66 -12.71 2.10
CA VAL A 100 2.04 -12.17 2.04
C VAL A 100 2.56 -12.16 0.61
N ALA A 101 2.33 -13.22 -0.16
CA ALA A 101 2.77 -13.27 -1.57
C ALA A 101 2.10 -12.17 -2.40
N THR A 102 0.80 -11.96 -2.26
CA THR A 102 0.08 -10.88 -2.95
C THR A 102 0.51 -9.50 -2.45
N PHE A 103 0.69 -9.31 -1.14
CA PHE A 103 1.13 -8.03 -0.57
C PHE A 103 2.50 -7.62 -1.10
N VAL A 104 3.48 -8.53 -1.10
CA VAL A 104 4.83 -8.25 -1.60
C VAL A 104 4.84 -8.10 -3.12
N GLY A 105 4.21 -9.04 -3.85
CA GLY A 105 4.17 -9.00 -5.31
C GLY A 105 3.50 -7.74 -5.84
N TYR A 106 2.35 -7.38 -5.28
CA TYR A 106 1.65 -6.14 -5.63
C TYR A 106 2.42 -4.90 -5.16
N GLY A 107 3.10 -4.96 -4.00
CA GLY A 107 3.93 -3.86 -3.52
C GLY A 107 5.11 -3.54 -4.43
N ILE A 108 5.82 -4.55 -4.93
CA ILE A 108 6.90 -4.39 -5.93
C ILE A 108 6.32 -3.81 -7.22
N PHE A 109 5.21 -4.37 -7.67
CA PHE A 109 4.52 -3.91 -8.87
C PHE A 109 4.11 -2.42 -8.75
N PHE A 110 3.53 -2.02 -7.61
CA PHE A 110 3.14 -0.65 -7.34
C PHE A 110 4.36 0.29 -7.28
N ALA A 111 5.49 -0.16 -6.72
CA ALA A 111 6.70 0.65 -6.68
C ALA A 111 7.23 1.00 -8.09
N LEU A 112 7.15 0.04 -9.04
CA LEU A 112 7.50 0.27 -10.45
C LEU A 112 6.56 1.29 -11.11
N VAL A 113 5.25 1.15 -10.90
CA VAL A 113 4.23 1.99 -11.56
C VAL A 113 4.15 3.40 -10.97
N SER A 114 4.33 3.53 -9.65
CA SER A 114 4.24 4.82 -8.94
C SER A 114 5.45 5.73 -9.14
N GLY A 115 6.46 5.30 -9.92
CA GLY A 115 7.73 6.01 -10.05
C GLY A 115 8.56 5.97 -8.77
N THR A 116 8.27 5.04 -7.85
CA THR A 116 9.15 4.80 -6.69
C THR A 116 10.44 4.15 -7.14
N LEU A 117 10.38 3.22 -8.11
CA LEU A 117 11.55 2.77 -8.87
C LEU A 117 11.52 3.43 -10.25
N VAL A 118 12.48 4.31 -10.51
CA VAL A 118 12.59 5.08 -11.75
C VAL A 118 13.65 4.44 -12.63
N TYR A 119 13.28 4.11 -13.87
CA TYR A 119 14.21 3.70 -14.91
C TYR A 119 14.17 4.70 -16.07
N GLN A 120 15.30 5.34 -16.33
CA GLN A 120 15.44 6.41 -17.32
C GLN A 120 16.62 6.09 -18.26
N PRO A 121 16.40 5.30 -19.32
CA PRO A 121 17.47 4.87 -20.22
C PRO A 121 18.03 6.00 -21.09
N GLU A 122 17.24 7.05 -21.35
CA GLU A 122 17.66 8.19 -22.18
C GLU A 122 18.45 9.25 -21.41
N VAL A 123 18.60 9.09 -20.09
CA VAL A 123 19.18 10.09 -19.20
C VAL A 123 20.25 9.42 -18.36
N THR A 124 21.47 9.93 -18.43
CA THR A 124 22.61 9.48 -17.60
C THR A 124 22.69 10.34 -16.34
N PHE A 125 22.47 9.77 -15.16
CA PHE A 125 22.34 10.57 -13.94
C PHE A 125 23.62 11.32 -13.54
N SER A 126 24.80 10.76 -13.79
CA SER A 126 26.06 11.46 -13.54
C SER A 126 26.24 12.70 -14.43
N ILE A 127 25.87 12.61 -15.72
CA ILE A 127 26.05 13.69 -16.70
C ILE A 127 24.95 14.76 -16.57
N HIS A 128 23.70 14.34 -16.41
CA HIS A 128 22.56 15.25 -16.45
C HIS A 128 22.20 15.85 -15.09
N TYR A 129 22.44 15.12 -14.00
CA TYR A 129 22.14 15.59 -12.64
C TYR A 129 23.40 15.84 -11.81
N GLY A 130 24.60 15.60 -12.35
CA GLY A 130 25.86 15.73 -11.60
C GLY A 130 25.94 14.79 -10.41
N ALA A 131 25.19 13.68 -10.43
CA ALA A 131 25.09 12.79 -9.29
C ALA A 131 26.27 11.82 -9.25
N ASP A 132 26.94 11.73 -8.11
CA ASP A 132 27.89 10.65 -7.84
C ASP A 132 27.12 9.34 -7.67
N ILE A 133 27.52 8.27 -8.36
CA ILE A 133 26.82 6.98 -8.32
C ILE A 133 27.72 5.93 -7.68
N PRO A 134 27.24 5.16 -6.68
CA PRO A 134 25.93 5.27 -6.02
C PRO A 134 25.90 6.41 -4.97
N SER A 135 24.78 7.12 -4.88
CA SER A 135 24.54 8.10 -3.81
C SER A 135 23.06 8.17 -3.43
N GLY A 136 22.78 8.76 -2.27
CA GLY A 136 21.42 9.01 -1.83
C GLY A 136 21.34 10.25 -0.97
N PHE A 137 20.32 11.07 -1.20
CA PHE A 137 20.09 12.28 -0.46
C PHE A 137 18.60 12.46 -0.17
N VAL A 138 18.30 13.20 0.89
CA VAL A 138 16.93 13.59 1.21
C VAL A 138 16.72 14.99 0.64
N ALA A 139 15.76 15.13 -0.25
CA ALA A 139 15.25 16.44 -0.67
C ALA A 139 14.19 16.86 0.35
N PRO A 140 14.52 17.80 1.26
CA PRO A 140 13.67 18.10 2.40
C PRO A 140 12.53 19.05 2.04
N CYS A 141 12.56 19.75 0.91
CA CYS A 141 11.59 20.79 0.59
C CYS A 141 11.11 20.78 -0.87
N CYS A 142 10.16 21.70 -1.08
CA CYS A 142 9.90 22.36 -2.35
C CYS A 142 9.09 21.53 -3.35
N GLY A 143 7.96 20.98 -2.90
CA GLY A 143 7.01 20.24 -3.72
C GLY A 143 5.62 20.25 -3.11
N GLU A 144 4.69 19.56 -3.77
CA GLU A 144 3.29 19.50 -3.34
C GLU A 144 3.11 18.79 -1.99
N LEU A 145 1.93 19.01 -1.38
CA LEU A 145 1.58 18.43 -0.09
C LEU A 145 1.69 16.89 -0.15
N GLY A 146 2.52 16.34 0.72
CA GLY A 146 2.77 14.91 0.83
C GLY A 146 3.76 14.32 -0.18
N TYR A 147 4.30 15.14 -1.07
CA TYR A 147 5.44 14.74 -1.91
C TYR A 147 6.79 14.97 -1.25
N MET A 148 6.83 15.81 -0.21
CA MET A 148 8.03 16.08 0.60
C MET A 148 7.84 15.60 2.05
N PRO A 149 8.94 15.27 2.75
CA PRO A 149 10.31 15.14 2.21
C PRO A 149 10.40 13.93 1.30
N LYS A 150 11.17 13.99 0.21
CA LYS A 150 11.43 12.82 -0.64
C LYS A 150 12.86 12.32 -0.45
N ILE A 151 13.04 11.01 -0.43
CA ILE A 151 14.36 10.38 -0.46
C ILE A 151 14.66 9.99 -1.91
N ILE A 152 15.81 10.40 -2.44
CA ILE A 152 16.29 10.03 -3.77
C ILE A 152 17.57 9.22 -3.59
N ILE A 153 17.62 8.05 -4.21
CA ILE A 153 18.80 7.16 -4.22
C ILE A 153 19.11 6.83 -5.66
N TYR A 154 20.30 7.17 -6.12
CA TYR A 154 20.84 6.77 -7.41
C TYR A 154 21.58 5.44 -7.23
N LEU A 155 21.05 4.38 -7.83
CA LEU A 155 21.64 3.04 -7.75
C LEU A 155 22.63 2.83 -8.90
N THR A 156 22.25 3.24 -10.11
CA THR A 156 23.07 3.18 -11.33
C THR A 156 22.84 4.43 -12.18
N GLU A 157 23.54 4.56 -13.31
CA GLU A 157 23.40 5.67 -14.26
C GLU A 157 21.97 5.89 -14.79
N HIS A 158 21.13 4.86 -14.76
CA HIS A 158 19.78 4.87 -15.33
C HIS A 158 18.69 4.38 -14.37
N VAL A 159 19.06 3.87 -13.19
CA VAL A 159 18.13 3.33 -12.19
C VAL A 159 18.21 4.13 -10.90
N GLY A 160 17.09 4.72 -10.52
CA GLY A 160 16.92 5.48 -9.30
C GLY A 160 15.77 4.94 -8.46
N LEU A 161 15.84 5.17 -7.15
CA LEU A 161 14.76 4.93 -6.21
C LEU A 161 14.35 6.28 -5.61
N GLN A 162 13.07 6.61 -5.71
CA GLN A 162 12.49 7.82 -5.14
C GLN A 162 11.37 7.45 -4.18
N ILE A 163 11.60 7.64 -2.87
CA ILE A 163 10.58 7.38 -1.86
C ILE A 163 9.80 8.66 -1.61
N ILE A 164 8.61 8.75 -2.21
CA ILE A 164 7.67 9.84 -1.97
C ILE A 164 6.72 9.42 -0.83
N PRO A 165 6.56 10.20 0.25
CA PRO A 165 5.78 9.81 1.42
C PRO A 165 4.35 9.38 1.11
N ILE A 166 3.61 10.16 0.33
CA ILE A 166 2.22 9.84 -0.02
C ILE A 166 2.15 8.55 -0.84
N ASN A 167 3.08 8.35 -1.78
CA ASN A 167 3.14 7.12 -2.58
C ASN A 167 3.49 5.92 -1.71
N LEU A 168 4.36 6.06 -0.72
CA LEU A 168 4.67 4.98 0.23
C LEU A 168 3.44 4.60 1.07
N VAL A 169 2.68 5.59 1.56
CA VAL A 169 1.42 5.34 2.29
C VAL A 169 0.40 4.64 1.40
N LEU A 170 0.21 5.13 0.17
CA LEU A 170 -0.69 4.52 -0.82
C LEU A 170 -0.24 3.10 -1.18
N GLN A 171 1.06 2.88 -1.39
CA GLN A 171 1.63 1.58 -1.68
C GLN A 171 1.26 0.59 -0.57
N VAL A 172 1.49 0.94 0.70
CA VAL A 172 1.18 0.06 1.83
C VAL A 172 -0.32 -0.21 1.95
N ILE A 173 -1.16 0.83 1.87
CA ILE A 173 -2.62 0.70 2.01
C ILE A 173 -3.22 -0.13 0.87
N VAL A 174 -2.93 0.23 -0.38
CA VAL A 174 -3.50 -0.44 -1.55
C VAL A 174 -2.99 -1.88 -1.62
N SER A 175 -1.70 -2.13 -1.37
CA SER A 175 -1.16 -3.50 -1.33
C SER A 175 -1.82 -4.35 -0.25
N TYR A 176 -2.08 -3.77 0.94
CA TYR A 176 -2.81 -4.44 2.01
C TYR A 176 -4.23 -4.79 1.59
N LEU A 177 -4.95 -3.83 0.99
CA LEU A 177 -6.33 -4.03 0.56
C LEU A 177 -6.45 -5.05 -0.57
N VAL A 178 -5.57 -5.00 -1.57
CA VAL A 178 -5.52 -6.00 -2.65
C VAL A 178 -5.22 -7.37 -2.07
N ALA A 179 -4.19 -7.50 -1.22
CA ALA A 179 -3.85 -8.76 -0.57
C ALA A 179 -5.02 -9.32 0.26
N LEU A 180 -5.74 -8.48 1.00
CA LEU A 180 -6.91 -8.89 1.78
C LEU A 180 -8.02 -9.44 0.88
N ASN A 181 -8.35 -8.71 -0.19
CA ASN A 181 -9.39 -9.11 -1.15
C ASN A 181 -9.04 -10.40 -1.87
N THR A 182 -7.81 -10.52 -2.39
CA THR A 182 -7.33 -11.74 -3.06
C THR A 182 -7.34 -12.93 -2.10
N THR A 183 -6.92 -12.73 -0.86
CA THR A 183 -6.88 -13.79 0.15
C THR A 183 -8.28 -14.32 0.49
N ILE A 184 -9.26 -13.43 0.67
CA ILE A 184 -10.65 -13.83 0.92
C ILE A 184 -11.25 -14.50 -0.31
N ALA A 185 -11.01 -13.96 -1.51
CA ALA A 185 -11.48 -14.53 -2.76
C ALA A 185 -10.93 -15.94 -2.97
N VAL A 186 -9.60 -16.13 -2.89
CA VAL A 186 -8.95 -17.44 -3.02
C VAL A 186 -9.49 -18.41 -1.97
N SER A 187 -9.61 -17.98 -0.72
CA SER A 187 -10.16 -18.84 0.34
C SER A 187 -11.61 -19.25 0.04
N ALA A 188 -12.46 -18.30 -0.37
CA ALA A 188 -13.85 -18.57 -0.77
C ALA A 188 -13.95 -19.57 -1.93
N TYR A 189 -13.08 -19.45 -2.94
CA TYR A 189 -13.01 -20.39 -4.06
C TYR A 189 -12.52 -21.78 -3.62
N THR A 190 -11.52 -21.85 -2.74
CA THR A 190 -11.05 -23.13 -2.21
C THR A 190 -12.12 -23.84 -1.38
N PHE A 191 -13.00 -23.09 -0.69
CA PHE A 191 -14.14 -23.66 0.03
C PHE A 191 -15.33 -24.00 -0.90
N SER A 192 -15.41 -23.42 -2.11
CA SER A 192 -16.53 -23.66 -3.04
C SER A 192 -16.32 -24.78 -4.05
N LYS A 193 -15.10 -25.31 -4.25
CA LYS A 193 -14.83 -26.40 -5.20
C LYS A 193 -13.80 -27.42 -4.70
N GLN A 194 -14.29 -28.62 -4.41
CA GLN A 194 -13.58 -29.88 -4.66
C GLN A 194 -13.50 -30.06 -6.20
N GLY A 195 -12.49 -29.46 -6.84
CA GLY A 195 -12.39 -29.49 -8.30
C GLY A 195 -11.13 -28.79 -8.81
N SER A 196 -10.16 -29.60 -9.18
CA SER A 196 -8.82 -29.27 -9.69
C SER A 196 -8.80 -28.28 -10.87
N GLY A 197 -7.78 -27.40 -10.86
CA GLY A 197 -7.11 -27.01 -12.10
C GLY A 197 -7.51 -25.68 -12.74
N MET A 198 -7.82 -24.60 -12.00
CA MET A 198 -7.85 -23.25 -12.61
C MET A 198 -7.69 -22.10 -11.60
N SER A 199 -6.89 -22.30 -10.54
CA SER A 199 -6.82 -21.39 -9.39
C SER A 199 -6.02 -20.10 -9.63
N GLY A 200 -5.21 -20.00 -10.69
CA GLY A 200 -4.33 -18.85 -10.93
C GLY A 200 -5.00 -17.68 -11.64
N ILE A 201 -5.75 -17.96 -12.71
CA ILE A 201 -6.22 -16.93 -13.66
C ILE A 201 -7.27 -16.01 -13.02
N GLY A 202 -8.21 -16.54 -12.23
CA GLY A 202 -9.23 -15.73 -11.55
C GLY A 202 -8.67 -14.83 -10.44
N ALA A 203 -7.62 -15.27 -9.74
CA ALA A 203 -6.97 -14.48 -8.69
C ALA A 203 -6.12 -13.33 -9.29
N VAL A 204 -5.48 -13.58 -10.43
CA VAL A 204 -4.72 -12.58 -11.18
C VAL A 204 -5.66 -11.52 -11.77
N VAL A 205 -6.76 -11.93 -12.40
CA VAL A 205 -7.77 -11.00 -12.93
C VAL A 205 -8.41 -10.16 -11.82
N GLY A 206 -8.70 -10.74 -10.65
CA GLY A 206 -9.22 -10.01 -9.49
C GLY A 206 -8.23 -8.98 -8.90
N ALA A 207 -6.93 -9.27 -8.92
CA ALA A 207 -5.89 -8.35 -8.46
C ALA A 207 -5.67 -7.16 -9.43
N PHE A 208 -5.87 -7.36 -10.74
CA PHE A 208 -5.77 -6.29 -11.75
C PHE A 208 -7.06 -5.46 -11.89
N ILE A 209 -8.24 -6.03 -11.64
CA ILE A 209 -9.51 -5.27 -11.55
C ILE A 209 -9.44 -4.21 -10.43
N ALA A 210 -8.67 -4.47 -9.37
CA ALA A 210 -8.52 -3.57 -8.23
C ALA A 210 -7.76 -2.27 -8.54
N CYS A 211 -6.93 -2.24 -9.58
CA CYS A 211 -6.17 -1.06 -9.97
C CYS A 211 -6.03 -1.00 -11.50
N PRO A 212 -6.99 -0.38 -12.21
CA PRO A 212 -6.95 -0.26 -13.66
C PRO A 212 -5.69 0.46 -14.17
N THR A 213 -5.18 1.46 -13.42
CA THR A 213 -3.90 2.15 -13.69
C THR A 213 -2.72 1.19 -13.65
N CYS A 214 -2.67 0.33 -12.64
CA CYS A 214 -1.67 -0.72 -12.51
C CYS A 214 -1.69 -1.67 -13.71
N ALA A 215 -2.86 -2.12 -14.14
CA ALA A 215 -2.98 -2.94 -15.35
C ALA A 215 -2.46 -2.18 -16.58
N GLY A 216 -2.88 -0.92 -16.78
CA GLY A 216 -2.46 -0.08 -17.91
C GLY A 216 -0.94 0.10 -18.02
N THR A 217 -0.27 0.43 -16.91
CA THR A 217 1.19 0.60 -16.89
C THR A 217 1.93 -0.73 -17.06
N PHE A 218 1.40 -1.84 -16.52
CA PHE A 218 1.95 -3.18 -16.80
C PHE A 218 1.91 -3.50 -18.30
N PHE A 219 0.76 -3.28 -18.95
CA PHE A 219 0.62 -3.49 -20.39
C PHE A 219 1.56 -2.59 -21.20
N SER A 220 1.82 -1.36 -20.75
CA SER A 220 2.78 -0.47 -21.42
C SER A 220 4.23 -0.90 -21.26
N LEU A 221 4.64 -1.33 -20.05
CA LEU A 221 6.04 -1.69 -19.77
C LEU A 221 6.43 -3.06 -20.33
N PHE A 222 5.51 -4.02 -20.32
CA PHE A 222 5.81 -5.41 -20.70
C PHE A 222 5.29 -5.83 -22.06
N ILE A 223 4.20 -5.21 -22.55
CA ILE A 223 3.58 -5.58 -23.82
C ILE A 223 3.88 -4.54 -24.92
N GLY A 224 4.32 -3.32 -24.58
CA GLY A 224 5.01 -2.40 -25.51
C GLY A 224 4.22 -2.01 -26.76
N THR A 225 2.93 -2.34 -26.83
CA THR A 225 2.09 -2.01 -27.98
C THR A 225 1.75 -0.53 -27.96
N ALA A 226 1.59 0.08 -29.13
CA ALA A 226 1.13 1.47 -29.24
C ALA A 226 -0.17 1.74 -28.43
N SER A 227 -1.01 0.71 -28.26
CA SER A 227 -2.18 0.75 -27.39
C SER A 227 -1.85 0.85 -25.89
N GLY A 228 -0.78 0.24 -25.39
CA GLY A 228 -0.34 0.32 -23.99
C GLY A 228 0.18 1.70 -23.59
N ILE A 229 0.87 2.38 -24.52
CA ILE A 229 1.39 3.74 -24.31
C ILE A 229 0.23 4.75 -24.30
N ALA A 230 -0.69 4.65 -25.26
CA ALA A 230 -1.88 5.51 -25.30
C ALA A 230 -2.80 5.29 -24.09
N LEU A 231 -2.99 4.03 -23.69
CA LEU A 231 -3.74 3.64 -22.50
C LEU A 231 -3.07 4.22 -21.24
N SER A 232 -1.74 4.14 -21.10
CA SER A 232 -1.03 4.70 -19.95
C SER A 232 -1.13 6.22 -19.86
N LEU A 233 -1.07 6.94 -20.98
CA LEU A 233 -1.27 8.40 -20.99
C LEU A 233 -2.70 8.79 -20.59
N ALA A 234 -3.70 8.05 -21.07
CA ALA A 234 -5.09 8.26 -20.69
C ALA A 234 -5.35 7.93 -19.20
N LEU A 235 -4.72 6.87 -18.68
CA LEU A 235 -4.84 6.45 -17.29
C LEU A 235 -4.05 7.33 -16.32
N ALA A 236 -2.94 7.93 -16.73
CA ALA A 236 -2.20 8.90 -15.92
C ALA A 236 -3.05 10.14 -15.60
N GLN A 237 -3.82 10.63 -16.57
CA GLN A 237 -4.76 11.74 -16.38
C GLN A 237 -5.91 11.38 -15.41
N LEU A 238 -6.31 10.10 -15.36
CA LEU A 238 -7.39 9.60 -14.51
C LEU A 238 -6.89 8.98 -13.18
N GLN A 239 -5.59 8.98 -12.92
CA GLN A 239 -5.00 8.22 -11.82
C GLN A 239 -5.60 8.59 -10.47
N THR A 240 -5.79 9.89 -10.21
CA THR A 240 -6.40 10.39 -8.97
C THR A 240 -7.84 9.91 -8.81
N LEU A 241 -8.62 9.91 -9.91
CA LEU A 241 -10.00 9.43 -9.93
C LEU A 241 -10.08 7.91 -9.72
N LEU A 242 -9.16 7.16 -10.33
CA LEU A 242 -9.09 5.70 -10.19
C LEU A 242 -8.67 5.29 -8.78
N ILE A 243 -7.75 6.01 -8.14
CA ILE A 243 -7.41 5.79 -6.72
C ILE A 243 -8.60 6.14 -5.83
N ALA A 244 -9.27 7.26 -6.09
CA ALA A 244 -10.43 7.70 -5.33
C ALA A 244 -11.62 6.71 -5.40
N VAL A 245 -11.80 6.02 -6.53
CA VAL A 245 -12.88 5.02 -6.71
C VAL A 245 -12.46 3.62 -6.23
N SER A 246 -11.21 3.22 -6.47
CA SER A 246 -10.72 1.87 -6.12
C SER A 246 -10.63 1.63 -4.62
N ILE A 247 -10.16 2.62 -3.84
CA ILE A 247 -10.01 2.46 -2.38
C ILE A 247 -11.35 2.14 -1.70
N PRO A 248 -12.45 2.88 -1.93
CA PRO A 248 -13.77 2.53 -1.40
C PRO A 248 -14.24 1.13 -1.81
N ILE A 249 -14.08 0.77 -3.08
CA ILE A 249 -14.47 -0.56 -3.58
C ILE A 249 -13.68 -1.65 -2.84
N LEU A 250 -12.37 -1.47 -2.69
CA LEU A 250 -11.49 -2.41 -2.00
C LEU A 250 -11.76 -2.50 -0.50
N LEU A 251 -12.27 -1.45 0.13
CA LEU A 251 -12.71 -1.47 1.52
C LEU A 251 -14.03 -2.20 1.70
N VAL A 252 -14.97 -2.07 0.76
CA VAL A 252 -16.32 -2.67 0.85
C VAL A 252 -16.32 -4.15 0.45
N THR A 253 -15.50 -4.52 -0.54
CA THR A 253 -15.47 -5.88 -1.11
C THR A 253 -15.24 -7.01 -0.08
N PRO A 254 -14.32 -6.88 0.91
CA PRO A 254 -14.14 -7.88 1.96
C PRO A 254 -15.41 -8.14 2.77
N TYR A 255 -16.22 -7.11 3.04
CA TYR A 255 -17.47 -7.24 3.77
C TYR A 255 -18.57 -7.91 2.93
N ILE A 256 -18.63 -7.60 1.62
CA ILE A 256 -19.54 -8.29 0.69
C ILE A 256 -19.19 -9.78 0.61
N MET A 257 -17.90 -10.11 0.46
CA MET A 257 -17.43 -11.50 0.42
C MET A 257 -17.68 -12.23 1.75
N ALA A 258 -17.40 -11.59 2.89
CA ALA A 258 -17.67 -12.16 4.21
C ALA A 258 -19.16 -12.45 4.42
N LYS A 259 -20.06 -11.62 3.88
CA LYS A 259 -21.51 -11.85 3.93
C LYS A 259 -21.90 -13.10 3.14
N LYS A 260 -21.24 -13.38 2.01
CA LYS A 260 -21.45 -14.61 1.22
C LYS A 260 -20.87 -15.85 1.90
N LEU A 261 -19.80 -15.69 2.67
CA LEU A 261 -19.20 -16.77 3.47
C LEU A 261 -19.91 -17.01 4.81
N ARG A 262 -21.01 -16.31 5.10
CA ARG A 262 -21.75 -16.49 6.35
C ARG A 262 -22.88 -17.51 6.17
N ASN A 263 -22.90 -18.54 7.02
CA ASN A 263 -24.00 -19.49 7.12
C ASN A 263 -25.26 -18.85 7.75
N PRO A 264 -26.45 -19.46 7.60
CA PRO A 264 -27.68 -18.98 8.25
C PRO A 264 -27.58 -18.88 9.78
N ASN A 265 -26.78 -19.75 10.39
CA ASN A 265 -26.49 -19.78 11.83
C ASN A 265 -25.47 -18.71 12.29
N GLY A 266 -24.97 -17.89 11.35
CA GLY A 266 -23.98 -16.82 11.58
C GLY A 266 -22.52 -17.28 11.62
N SER A 267 -22.23 -18.57 11.46
CA SER A 267 -20.84 -19.07 11.41
C SER A 267 -20.23 -18.89 10.01
N CYS A 268 -18.90 -19.00 9.91
CA CYS A 268 -18.24 -19.06 8.61
C CYS A 268 -18.57 -20.39 7.90
N LYS A 269 -18.84 -20.32 6.59
CA LYS A 269 -18.92 -21.46 5.69
C LYS A 269 -17.49 -21.95 5.45
N ILE A 270 -17.14 -23.07 6.07
CA ILE A 270 -15.84 -23.76 5.94
C ILE A 270 -16.02 -24.90 4.95
#